data_AF-A0A7W1T0K1-F1
#
_entry.id   AF-A0A7W1T0K1-F1
#
_cell.length_a   1.000
_cell.length_b   1.000
_cell.length_c   1.000
_cell.angle_alpha   90.00
_cell.angle_beta   90.00
_cell.angle_gamma   90.00
#
_symmetry.space_group_name_H-M   'P 1'
#
loop_
_entity.id
_entity.type
_entity.pdbx_description
1 polymer ?
#
loop_
_entity_poly.entity_id
_entity_poly.type
_entity_poly.pdbx_seq_one_letter_code
_entity_poly.pdbx_strand_id
1 'polypeptide(L)'
;MEQQTFASQATFARYGRKTRRELFLHQGRLPYDRRAAPEELRTYRLRARLLRVRREKDSDLHLLLGDLSHTDSRLIAEIPAPECAVGTGREQEYRRARAALSGLLPGTEIEVMAVAFFDFPHEQHGAAKNGIELHPVLRVRVLRPGE
;
A
#
# COMPACT_ATOMS: atom_id res chain seq x y z
N MET A 1 -15.92 -22.34 2.56
CA MET A 1 -14.78 -22.18 1.63
C MET A 1 -13.88 -21.08 2.18
N GLU A 2 -12.73 -21.48 2.69
CA GLU A 2 -11.75 -20.63 3.36
C GLU A 2 -11.10 -19.65 2.39
N GLN A 3 -11.25 -18.35 2.66
CA GLN A 3 -10.41 -17.32 2.05
C GLN A 3 -9.12 -17.20 2.87
N GLN A 4 -8.23 -18.19 2.76
CA GLN A 4 -6.85 -18.06 3.19
C GLN A 4 -5.99 -17.68 1.98
N THR A 5 -6.08 -16.42 1.58
CA THR A 5 -5.13 -15.84 0.65
C THR A 5 -3.78 -15.73 1.38
N PHE A 6 -2.79 -16.47 0.88
CA PHE A 6 -1.39 -16.48 1.33
C PHE A 6 -0.72 -15.11 1.12
N ALA A 7 -1.10 -14.12 1.91
CA ALA A 7 -0.29 -12.92 2.04
C ALA A 7 0.95 -13.31 2.84
N SER A 8 2.12 -13.32 2.19
CA SER A 8 3.39 -13.46 2.89
C SER A 8 3.56 -12.28 3.85
N GLN A 9 4.10 -12.53 5.04
CA GLN A 9 4.53 -11.45 5.93
C GLN A 9 5.57 -10.61 5.18
N ALA A 10 5.17 -9.42 4.74
CA ALA A 10 6.08 -8.46 4.15
C ALA A 10 6.24 -7.33 5.15
N THR A 11 7.30 -7.43 5.95
CA THR A 11 7.72 -6.37 6.84
C THR A 11 8.11 -5.15 6.01
N PHE A 12 7.88 -3.95 6.55
CA PHE A 12 8.32 -2.65 6.01
C PHE A 12 9.78 -2.67 5.49
N ALA A 13 10.63 -3.52 6.10
CA ALA A 13 12.00 -3.84 5.70
C ALA A 13 12.17 -4.21 4.22
N ARG A 14 11.19 -4.84 3.57
CA ARG A 14 11.31 -5.25 2.16
C ARG A 14 11.03 -4.12 1.17
N TYR A 15 10.27 -3.08 1.53
CA TYR A 15 9.77 -2.11 0.56
C TYR A 15 9.93 -0.64 0.96
N GLY A 16 9.94 -0.30 2.25
CA GLY A 16 10.25 1.05 2.72
C GLY A 16 11.75 1.30 2.99
N ARG A 17 12.56 0.23 3.06
CA ARG A 17 14.00 0.30 3.39
C ARG A 17 14.95 -0.24 2.32
N LYS A 18 14.45 -1.01 1.35
CA LYS A 18 15.28 -1.48 0.23
C LYS A 18 15.61 -0.33 -0.71
N THR A 19 16.87 -0.19 -1.05
CA THR A 19 17.32 0.64 -2.17
C THR A 19 16.66 0.17 -3.46
N ARG A 20 16.53 1.06 -4.46
CA ARG A 20 16.07 0.69 -5.81
C ARG A 20 16.85 -0.54 -6.34
N ARG A 21 18.13 -0.66 -6.02
CA ARG A 21 19.00 -1.77 -6.43
C ARG A 21 18.66 -3.12 -5.75
N GLU A 22 18.07 -3.11 -4.56
CA GLU A 22 17.68 -4.32 -3.82
C GLU A 22 16.25 -4.80 -4.13
N LEU A 23 15.45 -3.94 -4.76
CA LEU A 23 14.16 -4.30 -5.39
C LEU A 23 14.37 -4.76 -6.84
N PHE A 24 15.34 -4.17 -7.54
CA PHE A 24 15.72 -4.53 -8.91
C PHE A 24 16.84 -5.58 -8.91
N LEU A 25 16.51 -6.84 -8.63
CA LEU A 25 17.43 -7.97 -8.89
C LEU A 25 17.55 -8.33 -10.38
N HIS A 26 16.82 -7.68 -11.28
CA HIS A 26 17.04 -7.78 -12.72
C HIS A 26 17.16 -6.41 -13.39
N GLN A 27 18.27 -6.24 -14.09
CA GLN A 27 18.67 -5.07 -14.87
C GLN A 27 17.75 -4.86 -16.08
N GLY A 28 16.53 -4.38 -15.86
CA GLY A 28 15.56 -4.12 -16.93
C GLY A 28 14.77 -2.83 -16.71
N ARG A 29 14.41 -2.16 -17.82
CA ARG A 29 13.40 -1.10 -17.83
C ARG A 29 12.08 -1.69 -17.34
N LEU A 30 11.36 -1.02 -16.43
CA LEU A 30 10.03 -1.46 -16.03
C LEU A 30 9.16 -1.60 -17.30
N PRO A 31 8.39 -2.70 -17.41
CA PRO A 31 7.42 -2.83 -18.50
C PRO A 31 6.47 -1.64 -18.47
N TYR A 32 6.21 -1.05 -19.65
CA TYR A 32 5.30 0.08 -19.78
C TYR A 32 3.83 -0.36 -19.86
N ASP A 33 3.59 -1.56 -20.39
CA ASP A 33 2.28 -2.07 -20.80
C ASP A 33 1.81 -3.27 -19.98
N ARG A 34 2.57 -3.68 -18.95
CA ARG A 34 2.23 -4.83 -18.10
C ARG A 34 2.81 -4.67 -16.71
N ARG A 35 2.24 -5.43 -15.78
CA ARG A 35 2.69 -5.49 -14.38
C ARG A 35 4.12 -6.04 -14.27
N ALA A 36 4.95 -5.41 -13.43
CA ALA A 36 6.31 -5.87 -13.15
C ALA A 36 6.29 -7.10 -12.21
N ALA A 37 6.61 -8.27 -12.76
CA ALA A 37 6.69 -9.49 -11.98
C ALA A 37 8.00 -9.58 -11.17
N PRO A 38 8.00 -10.23 -9.98
CA PRO A 38 6.84 -10.79 -9.28
C PRO A 38 6.08 -9.80 -8.38
N GLU A 39 6.63 -8.62 -8.11
CA GLU A 39 6.13 -7.69 -7.09
C GLU A 39 4.70 -7.22 -7.36
N GLU A 40 4.37 -6.83 -8.60
CA GLU A 40 3.06 -6.29 -8.93
C GLU A 40 1.97 -7.35 -9.19
N LEU A 41 2.30 -8.62 -8.95
CA LEU A 41 1.41 -9.76 -9.12
C LEU A 41 1.05 -10.43 -7.79
N ARG A 42 1.41 -9.80 -6.66
CA ARG A 42 1.22 -10.37 -5.32
C ARG A 42 0.57 -9.37 -4.38
N THR A 43 -0.24 -9.91 -3.47
CA THR A 43 -0.79 -9.16 -2.34
C THR A 43 0.08 -9.36 -1.11
N TYR A 44 0.33 -8.27 -0.39
CA TYR A 44 1.18 -8.20 0.79
C TYR A 44 0.39 -7.70 1.98
N ARG A 45 0.75 -8.15 3.18
CA ARG A 45 0.30 -7.55 4.45
C ARG A 45 1.41 -6.72 5.05
N LEU A 46 1.12 -5.46 5.34
CA LEU A 46 2.04 -4.51 5.95
C LEU A 46 1.42 -3.93 7.22
N ARG A 47 2.14 -4.06 8.35
CA ARG A 47 1.83 -3.31 9.57
C ARG A 47 2.58 -1.98 9.55
N ALA A 48 1.87 -0.90 9.81
CA ALA A 48 2.43 0.46 9.74
C ALA A 48 1.69 1.42 10.67
N ARG A 49 2.33 2.56 10.95
CA ARG A 49 1.71 3.70 11.61
C ARG A 49 1.05 4.58 10.56
N LEU A 50 -0.25 4.87 10.70
CA LEU A 50 -0.94 5.82 9.84
C LEU A 50 -0.49 7.24 10.18
N LEU A 51 0.16 7.93 9.25
CA LEU A 51 0.67 9.28 9.47
C LEU A 51 -0.28 10.34 8.89
N ARG A 52 -0.95 10.05 7.77
CA ARG A 52 -1.89 10.96 7.12
C ARG A 52 -2.82 10.20 6.17
N VAL A 53 -4.04 10.71 6.00
CA VAL A 53 -4.96 10.34 4.93
C VAL A 53 -5.27 11.60 4.12
N ARG A 54 -5.16 11.54 2.80
CA ARG A 54 -5.50 12.62 1.88
C ARG A 54 -6.33 12.06 0.73
N ARG A 55 -7.32 12.83 0.26
CA ARG A 55 -8.01 12.54 -1.00
C ARG A 55 -7.27 13.24 -2.14
N GLU A 56 -6.89 12.48 -3.17
CA GLU A 56 -6.21 12.97 -4.37
C GLU A 56 -7.20 13.42 -5.46
N LYS A 57 -6.68 14.05 -6.52
CA LYS A 57 -7.47 14.59 -7.64
C LYS A 57 -8.19 13.49 -8.44
N ASP A 58 -7.57 12.33 -8.58
CA ASP A 58 -8.14 11.11 -9.19
C ASP A 58 -9.15 10.39 -8.28
N SER A 59 -9.46 10.98 -7.13
CA SER A 59 -10.35 10.48 -6.08
C SER A 59 -9.82 9.35 -5.23
N ASP A 60 -8.54 9.00 -5.33
CA ASP A 60 -7.93 7.98 -4.47
C ASP A 60 -7.71 8.50 -3.04
N LEU A 61 -7.80 7.58 -2.07
CA LEU A 61 -7.39 7.88 -0.70
C LEU A 61 -5.93 7.48 -0.54
N HIS A 62 -5.09 8.48 -0.47
CA HIS A 62 -3.66 8.37 -0.30
C HIS A 62 -3.30 8.36 1.20
N LEU A 63 -2.69 7.27 1.62
CA LEU A 63 -2.23 7.00 2.98
C LEU A 63 -0.71 7.19 3.06
N LEU A 64 -0.27 8.10 3.91
CA LEU A 64 1.12 8.16 4.31
C LEU A 64 1.33 7.21 5.49
N LEU A 65 2.16 6.19 5.29
CA LEU A 65 2.46 5.14 6.27
C LEU A 65 3.90 5.28 6.78
N GLY A 66 4.10 5.09 8.08
CA GLY A 66 5.42 5.03 8.72
C GLY A 66 5.76 3.63 9.22
N ASP A 67 7.04 3.26 9.19
CA ASP A 67 7.50 2.01 9.82
C ASP A 67 7.27 2.09 11.35
N LEU A 68 6.78 1.00 11.93
CA LEU A 68 6.60 0.88 13.38
C LEU A 68 7.95 0.92 14.11
N SER A 69 9.00 0.43 13.47
CA SER A 69 10.35 0.28 14.03
C SER A 69 11.35 1.36 13.58
N HIS A 70 11.07 2.07 12.48
CA HIS A 70 11.99 3.05 11.89
C HIS A 70 11.22 4.32 11.47
N THR A 71 11.11 5.29 12.36
CA THR A 71 10.22 6.45 12.18
C THR A 71 10.53 7.32 10.95
N ASP A 72 11.75 7.21 10.41
CA ASP A 72 12.17 7.94 9.21
C ASP A 72 11.81 7.24 7.89
N SER A 73 11.38 5.97 7.95
CA SER A 73 10.96 5.20 6.79
C SER A 73 9.47 5.40 6.53
N ARG A 74 9.13 5.83 5.31
CA ARG A 74 7.75 6.12 4.89
C ARG A 74 7.41 5.40 3.61
N LEU A 75 6.12 5.09 3.45
CA LEU A 75 5.55 4.43 2.28
C LEU A 75 4.18 5.02 1.98
N ILE A 76 3.83 5.04 0.70
CA ILE A 76 2.54 5.48 0.21
C ILE A 76 1.68 4.26 -0.11
N ALA A 77 0.41 4.33 0.26
CA ALA A 77 -0.58 3.33 -0.10
C ALA A 77 -1.87 4.02 -0.53
N GLU A 78 -2.52 3.50 -1.56
CA GLU A 78 -3.68 4.14 -2.18
C GLU A 78 -4.88 3.18 -2.24
N ILE A 79 -6.04 3.70 -1.84
CA ILE A 79 -7.32 2.98 -1.99
C ILE A 79 -8.11 3.62 -3.12
N PRO A 80 -8.40 2.89 -4.22
CA PRO A 80 -9.22 3.39 -5.30
C PRO A 80 -10.60 3.89 -4.85
N ALA A 81 -11.16 4.84 -5.59
CA ALA A 81 -12.58 5.15 -5.46
C ALA A 81 -13.41 3.92 -5.87
N PRO A 82 -14.40 3.47 -5.07
CA PRO A 82 -15.28 2.37 -5.46
C PRO A 82 -15.95 2.60 -6.82
N GLU A 83 -16.21 3.87 -7.16
CA GLU A 83 -16.79 4.30 -8.43
C GLU A 83 -15.85 4.07 -9.62
N CYS A 84 -14.53 4.12 -9.40
CA CYS A 84 -13.51 3.80 -10.40
C CYS A 84 -13.34 2.29 -10.61
N ALA A 85 -13.95 1.46 -9.76
CA ALA A 85 -13.80 0.01 -9.76
C ALA A 85 -15.05 -0.73 -10.26
N VAL A 86 -16.06 -0.01 -10.75
CA VAL A 86 -17.33 -0.59 -11.20
C VAL A 86 -17.08 -1.62 -12.30
N GLY A 87 -17.61 -2.84 -12.11
CA GLY A 87 -17.47 -3.96 -13.03
C GLY A 87 -16.24 -4.84 -12.78
N THR A 88 -15.35 -4.46 -11.85
CA THR A 88 -14.17 -5.27 -11.49
C THR A 88 -14.46 -6.31 -10.40
N GLY A 89 -15.58 -6.17 -9.67
CA GLY A 89 -15.92 -7.00 -8.51
C GLY A 89 -15.19 -6.63 -7.21
N ARG A 90 -14.41 -5.54 -7.21
CA ARG A 90 -13.60 -5.06 -6.07
C ARG A 90 -14.20 -3.86 -5.34
N GLU A 91 -15.32 -3.32 -5.81
CA GLU A 91 -15.98 -2.10 -5.30
C GLU A 91 -16.24 -2.18 -3.79
N GLN A 92 -16.70 -3.35 -3.34
CA GLN A 92 -17.02 -3.57 -1.94
C GLN A 92 -15.78 -3.67 -1.04
N GLU A 93 -14.65 -4.12 -1.58
CA GLU A 93 -13.36 -4.15 -0.88
C GLU A 93 -12.87 -2.71 -0.65
N TYR A 94 -12.86 -1.88 -1.69
CA TYR A 94 -12.46 -0.48 -1.59
C TYR A 94 -13.39 0.31 -0.66
N ARG A 95 -14.71 0.09 -0.73
CA ARG A 95 -15.65 0.73 0.19
C ARG A 95 -15.35 0.41 1.65
N ARG A 96 -15.05 -0.87 1.96
CA ARG A 96 -14.70 -1.31 3.33
C ARG A 96 -13.35 -0.75 3.78
N ALA A 97 -12.34 -0.77 2.90
CA ALA A 97 -11.02 -0.22 3.19
C ALA A 97 -11.09 1.28 3.51
N ARG A 98 -11.84 2.07 2.72
CA ARG A 98 -12.07 3.50 2.99
C ARG A 98 -12.83 3.72 4.30
N ALA A 99 -13.89 2.94 4.55
CA ALA A 99 -14.67 3.06 5.77
C ALA A 99 -13.84 2.78 7.03
N ALA A 100 -12.90 1.83 6.97
CA ALA A 100 -12.02 1.49 8.09
C ALA A 100 -11.05 2.62 8.50
N LEU A 101 -10.84 3.61 7.63
CA LEU A 101 -10.02 4.80 7.92
C LEU A 101 -10.82 5.95 8.55
N SER A 102 -12.15 5.89 8.49
CA SER A 102 -13.01 6.96 8.99
C SER A 102 -12.81 7.14 10.49
N GLY A 103 -12.44 8.36 10.90
CA GLY A 103 -12.20 8.70 12.30
C GLY A 103 -10.88 8.20 12.89
N LEU A 104 -10.00 7.57 12.10
CA LEU A 104 -8.67 7.21 12.60
C LEU A 104 -7.79 8.44 12.77
N LEU A 105 -7.07 8.50 13.90
CA LEU A 105 -6.14 9.57 14.19
C LEU A 105 -4.73 9.22 13.68
N PRO A 106 -3.92 10.23 13.29
CA PRO A 106 -2.49 10.01 13.06
C PRO A 106 -1.84 9.32 14.25
N GLY A 107 -0.96 8.36 13.99
CA GLY A 107 -0.34 7.52 15.00
C GLY A 107 -1.01 6.17 15.21
N THR A 108 -2.24 5.97 14.71
CA THR A 108 -2.93 4.68 14.79
C THR A 108 -2.14 3.61 14.03
N GLU A 109 -1.89 2.48 14.68
CA GLU A 109 -1.26 1.33 14.04
C GLU A 109 -2.30 0.52 13.26
N ILE A 110 -1.98 0.24 12.01
CA ILE A 110 -2.86 -0.46 11.07
C ILE A 110 -2.12 -1.57 10.35
N GLU A 111 -2.87 -2.57 9.93
CA GLU A 111 -2.44 -3.56 8.93
C GLU A 111 -3.17 -3.27 7.62
N VAL A 112 -2.40 -3.12 6.55
CA VAL A 112 -2.91 -2.97 5.18
C VAL A 112 -2.62 -4.24 4.38
N MET A 113 -3.60 -4.70 3.61
CA MET A 113 -3.40 -5.72 2.58
C MET A 113 -3.49 -5.05 1.21
N ALA A 114 -2.41 -5.10 0.42
CA ALA A 114 -2.31 -4.33 -0.82
C ALA A 114 -1.41 -5.01 -1.86
N VAL A 115 -1.50 -4.58 -3.11
CA VAL A 115 -0.58 -4.97 -4.19
C VAL A 115 0.60 -4.01 -4.20
N ALA A 116 1.83 -4.51 -4.36
CA ALA A 116 2.97 -3.63 -4.57
C ALA A 116 2.92 -3.07 -6.00
N PHE A 117 3.16 -1.78 -6.17
CA PHE A 117 3.13 -1.14 -7.48
C PHE A 117 4.31 -0.18 -7.60
N PHE A 118 5.07 -0.27 -8.68
CA PHE A 118 6.13 0.69 -8.95
C PHE A 118 5.55 1.88 -9.68
N ASP A 119 5.08 2.86 -8.93
CA ASP A 119 4.69 4.12 -9.53
C ASP A 119 5.87 5.09 -9.60
N PHE A 120 6.01 5.79 -10.73
CA PHE A 120 7.02 6.84 -10.82
C PHE A 120 6.73 7.92 -9.77
N PRO A 121 7.68 8.73 -9.30
CA PRO A 121 7.32 9.80 -8.36
C PRO A 121 6.45 10.87 -9.05
N HIS A 122 5.17 11.00 -8.65
CA HIS A 122 4.26 12.08 -9.06
C HIS A 122 3.87 12.84 -7.80
N GLU A 123 3.85 14.19 -7.80
CA GLU A 123 3.24 15.13 -6.82
C GLU A 123 3.10 14.74 -5.30
N GLN A 124 3.94 13.87 -4.74
CA GLN A 124 3.74 13.32 -3.40
C GLN A 124 4.89 13.66 -2.44
N HIS A 125 4.58 14.40 -1.38
CA HIS A 125 5.46 14.53 -0.21
C HIS A 125 5.37 13.25 0.63
N GLY A 126 6.50 12.55 0.80
CA GLY A 126 6.60 11.38 1.68
C GLY A 126 6.68 10.01 0.99
N ALA A 127 6.81 9.99 -0.35
CA ALA A 127 7.03 8.77 -1.11
C ALA A 127 8.28 8.01 -0.65
N ALA A 128 8.25 6.68 -0.78
CA ALA A 128 9.42 5.87 -0.54
C ALA A 128 10.52 6.24 -1.54
N LYS A 129 11.76 6.39 -1.07
CA LYS A 129 12.90 6.86 -1.90
C LYS A 129 13.23 5.94 -3.09
N ASN A 130 12.64 4.75 -3.13
CA ASN A 130 12.81 3.74 -4.16
C ASN A 130 11.68 3.73 -5.21
N GLY A 131 10.67 4.59 -5.08
CA GLY A 131 9.55 4.69 -6.04
C GLY A 131 8.61 3.50 -6.03
N ILE A 132 8.46 2.83 -4.87
CA ILE A 132 7.42 1.82 -4.69
C ILE A 132 6.28 2.41 -3.87
N GLU A 133 5.06 2.05 -4.24
CA GLU A 133 3.84 2.30 -3.50
C GLU A 133 3.01 1.03 -3.38
N LEU A 134 1.94 1.11 -2.59
CA LEU A 134 0.96 0.05 -2.43
C LEU A 134 -0.36 0.47 -3.07
N HIS A 135 -0.61 0.02 -4.29
CA HIS A 135 -1.83 0.34 -5.03
C HIS A 135 -2.28 -0.91 -5.84
N PRO A 136 -3.51 -1.42 -5.66
CA PRO A 136 -4.52 -0.94 -4.72
C PRO A 136 -4.38 -1.57 -3.33
N VAL A 137 -4.79 -0.81 -2.31
CA VAL A 137 -5.11 -1.33 -0.98
C VAL A 137 -6.48 -2.02 -1.02
N LEU A 138 -6.49 -3.30 -0.67
CA LEU A 138 -7.68 -4.17 -0.67
C LEU A 138 -8.35 -4.25 0.70
N ARG A 139 -7.59 -4.08 1.80
CA ARG A 139 -8.10 -4.14 3.16
C ARG A 139 -7.27 -3.26 4.10
N VAL A 140 -7.95 -2.63 5.05
CA VAL A 140 -7.34 -1.94 6.21
C VAL A 140 -7.92 -2.55 7.48
N ARG A 141 -7.09 -2.74 8.49
CA ARG A 141 -7.47 -3.22 9.82
C ARG A 141 -6.71 -2.44 10.88
N VAL A 142 -7.41 -1.91 11.89
CA VAL A 142 -6.77 -1.30 13.07
C VAL A 142 -6.14 -2.41 13.91
N LEU A 143 -4.89 -2.19 14.33
CA LEU A 143 -4.18 -3.07 15.25
C LEU A 143 -4.50 -2.67 16.69
N ARG A 144 -4.72 -3.65 17.55
CA ARG A 144 -4.87 -3.41 18.99
C ARG A 144 -3.50 -3.48 19.68
N PRO A 145 -3.31 -2.78 20.81
CA PRO A 145 -2.11 -2.96 21.63
C PRO A 145 -1.92 -4.45 21.97
N GLY A 146 -0.78 -5.03 21.57
CA GLY A 146 -0.43 -6.42 21.84
C GLY A 146 -0.72 -7.46 20.73
N GLU A 147 -1.26 -7.05 19.58
CA GLU A 147 -1.36 -7.89 18.36
C GLU A 147 -0.10 -7.88 17.49
#